data_AF-A0AB39QBT0-F1
#
_entry.id   AF-A0AB39QBT0-F1
#
_cell.length_a   1.000
_cell.length_b   1.000
_cell.length_c   1.000
_cell.angle_alpha   90.00
_cell.angle_beta   90.00
_cell.angle_gamma   90.00
#
_symmetry.space_group_name_H-M   'P 1'
#
loop_
_entity.id
_entity.type
_entity.pdbx_description
1 polymer ?
#
loop_
_entity_poly.entity_id
_entity_poly.type
_entity_poly.pdbx_seq_one_letter_code
_entity_poly.pdbx_strand_id
1 'polypeptide(L)' 'MKGELFEFCHILSGVIEITPEGGEPAVYKAGDSFVMKPGFVGIWKTIETVRKIYLTVS' A
#
# COMPACT_ATOMS: atom_id res chain seq x y z
N MET A 1 5.63 -10.39 -1.39
CA MET A 1 6.52 -9.80 -2.43
C MET A 1 5.63 -9.27 -3.55
N LYS A 2 5.76 -7.98 -3.89
CA LYS A 2 5.12 -7.40 -5.08
C LYS A 2 5.94 -7.79 -6.32
N GLY A 3 5.27 -8.14 -7.42
CA GLY A 3 5.92 -8.46 -8.69
C GLY A 3 6.62 -7.26 -9.33
N GLU A 4 6.83 -7.31 -10.65
CA GLU A 4 7.62 -6.29 -11.39
C GLU A 4 6.83 -5.01 -11.75
N LEU A 5 5.61 -4.86 -11.25
CA LEU A 5 4.72 -3.76 -11.63
C LEU A 5 4.74 -2.63 -10.60
N PHE A 6 4.52 -1.41 -11.08
CA PHE A 6 4.10 -0.32 -10.21
C PHE A 6 2.64 -0.51 -9.83
N GLU A 7 2.29 -0.28 -8.57
CA GLU A 7 0.89 -0.15 -8.14
C GLU A 7 0.68 1.16 -7.39
N PHE A 8 -0.15 2.03 -7.94
CA PHE A 8 -0.72 3.16 -7.23
C PHE A 8 -1.95 2.71 -6.43
N CYS A 9 -2.11 3.25 -5.23
CA CYS A 9 -3.27 3.08 -4.38
C CYS A 9 -3.77 4.43 -3.86
N HIS A 10 -5.09 4.59 -3.82
CA HIS A 10 -5.77 5.67 -3.11
C HIS A 10 -6.82 5.10 -2.16
N ILE A 11 -6.76 5.46 -0.88
CA ILE A 11 -7.65 4.92 0.15
C ILE A 11 -8.95 5.73 0.19
N LEU A 12 -10.09 5.06 -0.01
CA LEU A 12 -11.42 5.65 0.08
C LEU A 12 -11.99 5.58 1.50
N SER A 13 -11.71 4.48 2.22
CA SER A 13 -12.14 4.27 3.61
C SER A 13 -11.28 3.21 4.31
N GLY A 14 -11.25 3.24 5.64
CA GLY A 14 -10.47 2.32 6.48
C GLY A 14 -9.03 2.76 6.71
N VAL A 15 -8.24 1.88 7.32
CA VAL A 15 -6.86 2.15 7.76
C VAL A 15 -5.98 0.93 7.52
N ILE A 16 -4.81 1.17 6.93
CA ILE A 16 -3.77 0.17 6.74
C ILE A 16 -2.44 0.69 7.27
N GLU A 17 -1.55 -0.23 7.58
CA GLU A 17 -0.13 0.03 7.84
C GLU A 17 0.71 -0.80 6.88
N ILE A 18 1.72 -0.17 6.29
CA ILE A 18 2.69 -0.81 5.41
C ILE A 18 4.07 -0.64 6.02
N THR A 19 4.75 -1.76 6.24
CA THR A 19 6.13 -1.79 6.76
C THR A 19 7.04 -2.39 5.71
N PRO A 20 7.90 -1.59 5.03
CA PRO A 20 8.91 -2.12 4.13
C PRO A 20 9.90 -3.02 4.88
N GLU A 21 10.48 -4.01 4.21
CA GLU A 21 11.58 -4.80 4.78
C GLU A 21 12.77 -3.88 5.13
N GLY A 22 13.19 -3.89 6.39
CA GLY A 22 14.26 -3.00 6.91
C GLY A 22 13.87 -1.52 6.99
N GLY A 23 12.60 -1.17 6.80
CA GLY A 23 12.10 0.20 6.88
C GLY A 23 11.11 0.41 8.03
N GLU A 24 10.74 1.66 8.24
CA GLU A 24 9.76 2.06 9.26
C GLU A 24 8.31 1.87 8.77
N PRO A 25 7.37 1.55 9.66
CA PRO A 25 5.95 1.45 9.32
C PRO A 25 5.37 2.81 8.90
N ALA A 26 4.50 2.79 7.90
CA ALA A 26 3.72 3.93 7.45
C ALA A 26 2.23 3.61 7.45
N VAL A 27 1.43 4.48 8.07
CA VAL A 27 -0.03 4.35 8.16
C VAL A 27 -0.70 5.15 7.05
N TYR A 28 -1.68 4.54 6.39
CA TYR A 28 -2.51 5.17 5.35
C TYR A 28 -3.99 5.02 5.69
N LYS A 29 -4.74 6.11 5.57
CA LYS A 29 -6.17 6.22 5.86
C LYS A 29 -6.91 6.93 4.72
N ALA A 30 -8.21 7.10 4.85
CA ALA A 30 -9.05 7.76 3.85
C ALA A 30 -8.46 9.10 3.37
N GLY A 31 -8.33 9.26 2.05
CA GLY A 31 -7.72 10.41 1.39
C GLY A 31 -6.23 10.23 1.04
N ASP A 32 -5.53 9.30 1.70
CA ASP A 32 -4.11 9.09 1.44
C ASP A 32 -3.88 8.30 0.15
N SER A 33 -2.74 8.56 -0.49
CA SER A 33 -2.31 7.86 -1.69
C SER A 33 -0.85 7.44 -1.59
N PHE A 34 -0.50 6.30 -2.20
CA PHE A 34 0.88 5.81 -2.23
C PHE A 34 1.13 4.94 -3.47
N VAL A 35 2.42 4.72 -3.76
CA VAL A 35 2.87 3.85 -4.84
C VAL A 35 3.76 2.75 -4.27
N MET A 36 3.42 1.50 -4.55
CA MET A 36 4.33 0.36 -4.39
C MET A 36 5.14 0.21 -5.66
N LYS A 37 6.47 0.25 -5.53
CA LYS A 37 7.41 0.09 -6.66
C LYS A 37 7.60 -1.41 -6.99
N PRO A 38 8.03 -1.73 -8.23
CA PRO A 38 8.48 -3.06 -8.59
C PRO A 38 9.45 -3.64 -7.56
N GLY A 39 9.28 -4.93 -7.23
CA GLY A 39 10.13 -5.63 -6.26
C GLY A 39 9.91 -5.23 -4.80
N PHE A 40 8.86 -4.47 -4.47
CA PHE A 40 8.56 -4.13 -3.07
C PHE A 40 8.41 -5.40 -2.20
N VAL A 41 9.18 -5.43 -1.10
CA VAL A 41 9.09 -6.43 -0.03
C VAL A 41 8.71 -5.71 1.26
N GLY A 42 7.69 -6.22 1.93
CA GLY A 42 7.17 -5.63 3.15
C GLY A 42 5.90 -6.30 3.63
N ILE A 43 5.43 -5.87 4.79
CA ILE A 43 4.20 -6.34 5.44
C ILE A 43 3.08 -5.34 5.14
N TRP A 44 1.92 -5.88 4.75
CA TRP A 44 0.67 -5.14 4.69
C TRP A 44 -0.21 -5.58 5.85
N LYS A 45 -0.57 -4.65 6.74
CA LYS A 45 -1.47 -4.90 7.86
C LYS A 45 -2.75 -4.09 7.67
N THR A 46 -3.88 -4.77 7.52
CA THR A 46 -5.20 -4.15 7.51
C THR A 46 -5.66 -3.95 8.95
N ILE A 47 -5.73 -2.70 9.41
CA ILE A 47 -6.13 -2.34 10.78
C ILE A 47 -7.66 -2.23 10.86
N GLU A 48 -8.27 -1.62 9.84
CA GLU A 48 -9.71 -1.54 9.64
C GLU A 48 -10.08 -2.01 8.22
N THR A 49 -11.31 -2.48 8.00
CA THR A 49 -11.78 -2.85 6.65
C THR A 49 -11.53 -1.72 5.65
N VAL A 50 -10.68 -1.98 4.66
CA VAL A 50 -10.24 -0.96 3.72
C VAL A 50 -10.99 -1.04 2.39
N ARG A 51 -11.32 0.12 1.82
CA ARG A 51 -11.72 0.26 0.41
C ARG A 51 -10.71 1.16 -0.28
N LYS A 52 -10.17 0.71 -1.41
CA LYS A 52 -9.18 1.48 -2.20
C LYS A 52 -9.47 1.44 -3.69
N ILE A 53 -9.00 2.46 -4.39
CA ILE A 53 -8.77 2.42 -5.84
C ILE A 53 -7.31 1.99 -6.03
N TYR A 54 -7.06 1.14 -7.01
CA TYR A 54 -5.70 0.77 -7.39
C TYR A 54 -5.53 0.81 -8.91
N LEU A 55 -4.33 1.16 -9.36
CA LEU A 55 -3.92 1.08 -10.76
C LEU A 55 -2.55 0.41 -10.82
N THR A 56 -2.38 -0.54 -11.74
CA THR A 56 -1.10 -1.21 -11.99
C THR A 56 -0.57 -0.87 -13.37
N VAL A 57 0.73 -0.60 -13.49
CA VAL A 57 1.40 -0.33 -14.77
C VAL A 57 2.62 -1.25 -14.89
N SER A 58 2.75 -1.88 -16.07
CA SER A 58 3.88 -2.70 -16.51
C SER A 58 4.91 -1.89 -17.26
#